data_AF-A0A251VCB8-F1
#
_entry.id   AF-A0A251VCB8-F1
#
_cell.length_a   1.000
_cell.length_b   1.000
_cell.length_c   1.000
_cell.angle_alpha   90.00
_cell.angle_beta   90.00
_cell.angle_gamma   90.00
#
_symmetry.space_group_name_H-M   'P 1'
#
loop_
_entity.id
_entity.type
_entity.pdbx_description
1 polymer ?
#
loop_
_entity_poly.entity_id
_entity_poly.type
_entity_poly.pdbx_seq_one_letter_code
_entity_poly.pdbx_strand_id
1 'polypeptide(L)'
;MKFFANMFEAWFKRKFDTKCKLNINLTLMRIEIIKRRRNAMQKFLRGDIAELLRLGHDSEAYRRVGRLYLDQNRTLCYDFVGKYCTLISDQLTVMNEQSECPDECKEAVSSLIYAAARFGDLPELRKLRTLFSKRYENSFKYFVNKEVSSC
;
A
#
# COMPACT_ATOMS: atom_id res chain seq x y z
N MET A 1 3.49 40.82 8.21
CA MET A 1 2.60 39.62 8.13
C MET A 1 3.02 38.59 7.08
N LYS A 2 3.43 38.98 5.86
CA LYS A 2 3.83 38.03 4.79
C LYS A 2 5.02 37.12 5.16
N PHE A 3 5.99 37.61 5.93
CA PHE A 3 7.15 36.82 6.38
C PHE A 3 6.78 35.62 7.26
N PHE A 4 5.86 35.81 8.22
CA PHE A 4 5.40 34.73 9.09
C PHE A 4 4.57 33.69 8.33
N ALA A 5 3.73 34.10 7.39
CA ALA A 5 2.97 33.18 6.53
C ALA A 5 3.91 32.29 5.70
N ASN A 6 4.93 32.87 5.06
CA ASN A 6 5.92 32.13 4.26
C ASN A 6 6.75 31.14 5.11
N MET A 7 7.08 31.52 6.34
CA MET A 7 7.79 30.64 7.28
C MET A 7 6.92 29.45 7.70
N PHE A 8 5.63 29.68 7.93
CA PHE A 8 4.67 28.64 8.33
C PHE A 8 4.41 27.64 7.19
N GLU A 9 4.27 28.13 5.95
CA GLU A 9 4.13 27.26 4.77
C GLU A 9 5.37 26.42 4.51
N ALA A 10 6.57 27.01 4.56
CA ALA A 10 7.82 26.28 4.39
C ALA A 10 7.99 25.18 5.45
N TRP A 11 7.59 25.46 6.69
CA TRP A 11 7.59 24.47 7.77
C TRP A 11 6.60 23.33 7.52
N PHE A 12 5.37 23.64 7.09
CA PHE A 12 4.38 22.61 6.76
C PHE A 12 4.81 21.73 5.58
N LYS A 13 5.39 22.32 4.54
CA LYS A 13 5.97 21.60 3.39
C LYS A 13 7.07 20.62 3.84
N ARG A 14 8.06 21.09 4.59
CA ARG A 14 9.14 20.24 5.14
C ARG A 14 8.58 19.10 6.01
N LYS A 15 7.60 19.39 6.86
CA LYS A 15 6.99 18.40 7.75
C LYS A 15 6.19 17.35 6.96
N PHE A 16 5.53 17.72 5.88
CA PHE A 16 4.84 16.80 4.99
C PHE A 16 5.83 15.86 4.31
N ASP A 17 6.83 16.41 3.62
CA ASP A 17 7.86 15.66 2.90
C ASP A 17 8.54 14.59 3.78
N THR A 18 9.11 15.02 4.92
CA THR A 18 9.83 14.13 5.82
C THR A 18 8.93 13.02 6.38
N LYS A 19 7.69 13.35 6.77
CA LYS A 19 6.75 12.35 7.30
C LYS A 19 6.24 11.39 6.22
N CYS A 20 5.98 11.89 5.02
CA CYS A 20 5.50 11.08 3.90
C CYS A 20 6.57 10.06 3.53
N LYS A 21 7.79 10.53 3.25
CA LYS A 21 8.94 9.71 2.89
C LYS A 21 9.25 8.66 3.94
N LEU A 22 9.26 9.04 5.23
CA LEU A 22 9.48 8.10 6.33
C LEU A 22 8.46 6.96 6.33
N ASN A 23 7.15 7.29 6.28
CA ASN A 23 6.11 6.26 6.36
C ASN A 23 6.04 5.40 5.09
N ILE A 24 6.35 5.96 3.91
CA ILE A 24 6.50 5.19 2.66
C ILE A 24 7.63 4.17 2.80
N ASN A 25 8.82 4.59 3.22
CA ASN A 25 9.96 3.68 3.37
C ASN A 25 9.67 2.56 4.38
N LEU A 26 9.07 2.90 5.53
CA LEU A 26 8.65 1.91 6.52
C LEU A 26 7.61 0.94 5.96
N THR A 27 6.65 1.43 5.16
CA THR A 27 5.64 0.58 4.50
C THR A 27 6.29 -0.40 3.53
N LEU A 28 7.21 0.08 2.67
CA LEU A 28 7.92 -0.75 1.70
C LEU A 28 8.76 -1.84 2.38
N MET A 29 9.53 -1.50 3.42
CA MET A 29 10.30 -2.48 4.20
C MET A 29 9.39 -3.53 4.83
N ARG A 30 8.24 -3.13 5.37
CA ARG A 30 7.30 -4.08 5.99
C ARG A 30 6.62 -4.98 4.96
N ILE A 31 6.26 -4.45 3.79
CA ILE A 31 5.76 -5.23 2.66
C ILE A 31 6.78 -6.31 2.27
N GLU A 32 8.06 -5.96 2.17
CA GLU A 32 9.10 -6.92 1.82
C GLU A 32 9.16 -8.09 2.82
N ILE A 33 9.12 -7.80 4.13
CA ILE A 33 9.11 -8.81 5.18
C ILE A 33 7.87 -9.72 5.07
N ILE A 34 6.69 -9.11 4.89
CA ILE A 34 5.42 -9.86 4.74
C ILE A 34 5.48 -10.78 3.52
N LYS A 35 5.95 -10.27 2.37
CA LYS A 35 6.08 -11.04 1.14
C LYS A 35 7.05 -12.20 1.27
N ARG A 36 8.20 -12.02 1.95
CA ARG A 36 9.14 -13.12 2.22
C ARG A 36 8.46 -14.27 2.97
N ARG A 37 7.68 -13.96 4.02
CA ARG A 37 6.91 -14.97 4.76
C ARG A 37 5.85 -15.67 3.89
N ARG A 38 5.11 -14.91 3.07
CA ARG A 38 4.09 -15.47 2.18
C ARG A 38 4.69 -16.34 1.09
N ASN A 39 5.79 -15.93 0.47
CA ASN A 39 6.49 -16.72 -0.54
C ASN A 39 6.92 -18.09 -0.01
N ALA A 40 7.41 -18.13 1.24
CA ALA A 40 7.72 -19.40 1.91
C ALA A 40 6.47 -20.27 2.09
N MET A 41 5.35 -19.69 2.53
CA MET A 41 4.07 -20.39 2.65
C MET A 41 3.57 -20.92 1.29
N GLN A 42 3.65 -20.14 0.23
CA GLN A 42 3.24 -20.57 -1.11
C GLN A 42 4.12 -21.72 -1.63
N LYS A 43 5.43 -21.68 -1.36
CA LYS A 43 6.33 -22.79 -1.71
C LYS A 43 5.93 -24.06 -0.97
N PHE A 44 5.62 -23.95 0.33
CA PHE A 44 5.12 -25.07 1.12
C PHE A 44 3.80 -25.62 0.57
N LEU A 45 2.80 -24.76 0.32
CA LEU A 45 1.50 -25.16 -0.22
C LEU A 45 1.63 -25.85 -1.58
N ARG A 46 2.51 -25.38 -2.47
CA ARG A 46 2.75 -26.04 -3.76
C ARG A 46 3.32 -27.46 -3.59
N GLY A 47 4.26 -27.64 -2.65
CA GLY A 47 4.81 -28.97 -2.35
C GLY A 47 3.75 -29.92 -1.76
N ASP A 48 2.93 -29.41 -0.84
CA ASP A 48 1.85 -30.16 -0.23
C ASP A 48 0.75 -30.55 -1.24
N ILE A 49 0.39 -29.65 -2.15
CA ILE A 49 -0.50 -29.97 -3.28
C ILE A 49 0.07 -31.09 -4.14
N ALA A 50 1.36 -31.01 -4.51
CA ALA A 50 2.01 -32.02 -5.33
C ALA A 50 2.01 -33.41 -4.65
N GLU A 51 2.27 -33.45 -3.35
CA GLU A 51 2.25 -34.70 -2.58
C GLU A 51 0.84 -35.29 -2.46
N LEU A 52 -0.17 -34.46 -2.21
CA LEU A 52 -1.57 -34.90 -2.15
C LEU A 52 -2.03 -35.50 -3.48
N LEU A 53 -1.67 -34.86 -4.60
CA LEU A 53 -1.98 -35.39 -5.94
C LEU A 53 -1.26 -36.73 -6.19
N ARG A 54 0.00 -36.86 -5.76
CA ARG A 54 0.76 -38.13 -5.88
C ARG A 54 0.11 -39.27 -5.10
N LEU A 55 -0.50 -38.97 -3.96
CA LEU A 55 -1.22 -39.92 -3.11
C LEU A 55 -2.67 -40.17 -3.56
N GLY A 56 -3.17 -39.48 -4.58
CA GLY A 56 -4.56 -39.58 -5.07
C GLY A 56 -5.59 -38.88 -4.18
N HIS A 57 -5.15 -37.95 -3.32
CA HIS A 57 -6.02 -37.21 -2.40
C HIS A 57 -6.57 -35.92 -3.04
N ASP A 58 -7.24 -36.05 -4.18
CA ASP A 58 -7.62 -34.92 -5.04
C ASP A 58 -8.49 -33.87 -4.35
N SER A 59 -9.45 -34.27 -3.52
CA SER A 59 -10.32 -33.34 -2.80
C SER A 59 -9.54 -32.46 -1.82
N GLU A 60 -8.53 -33.01 -1.14
CA GLU A 60 -7.69 -32.25 -0.21
C GLU A 60 -6.70 -31.38 -0.99
N ALA A 61 -6.14 -31.89 -2.10
CA ALA A 61 -5.32 -31.10 -3.01
C ALA A 61 -6.08 -29.85 -3.52
N TYR A 62 -7.33 -30.03 -3.96
CA TYR A 62 -8.19 -28.93 -4.40
C TYR A 62 -8.40 -27.88 -3.30
N ARG A 63 -8.65 -28.33 -2.06
CA ARG A 63 -8.78 -27.42 -0.90
C ARG A 63 -7.48 -26.64 -0.63
N ARG A 64 -6.31 -27.25 -0.87
CA ARG A 64 -5.00 -26.58 -0.74
C ARG A 64 -4.75 -25.58 -1.88
N VAL A 65 -5.17 -25.88 -3.10
CA VAL A 65 -5.15 -24.91 -4.22
C VAL A 65 -5.95 -23.66 -3.88
N GLY A 66 -7.15 -23.81 -3.30
CA GLY A 66 -7.94 -22.67 -2.84
C GLY A 66 -7.21 -21.78 -1.83
N ARG A 67 -6.48 -22.39 -0.88
CA ARG A 67 -5.64 -21.63 0.07
C ARG A 67 -4.46 -20.93 -0.61
N LEU A 68 -3.80 -21.60 -1.56
CA LEU A 68 -2.70 -21.02 -2.32
C LEU A 68 -3.17 -19.81 -3.13
N TYR A 69 -4.33 -19.92 -3.80
CA TYR A 69 -4.94 -18.83 -4.55
C TYR A 69 -5.20 -17.60 -3.66
N LEU A 70 -5.82 -17.80 -2.49
CA LEU A 70 -6.07 -16.70 -1.55
C LEU A 70 -4.79 -16.04 -1.06
N ASP A 71 -3.73 -16.81 -0.80
CA ASP A 71 -2.44 -16.25 -0.38
C ASP A 71 -1.72 -15.48 -1.52
N GLN A 72 -1.80 -15.98 -2.75
CA GLN A 72 -1.30 -15.29 -3.93
C GLN A 72 -2.06 -13.98 -4.19
N ASN A 73 -3.39 -14.00 -4.13
CA ASN A 73 -4.21 -12.79 -4.29
C ASN A 73 -3.85 -11.75 -3.21
N ARG A 74 -3.70 -12.18 -1.97
CA ARG A 74 -3.28 -11.28 -0.89
C ARG A 74 -1.85 -10.75 -1.09
N THR A 75 -0.96 -11.51 -1.73
CA THR A 75 0.39 -11.05 -2.09
C THR A 75 0.34 -9.94 -3.14
N LEU A 76 -0.48 -10.10 -4.18
CA LEU A 76 -0.70 -9.07 -5.22
C LEU A 76 -1.20 -7.75 -4.62
N CYS A 77 -2.07 -7.84 -3.62
CA CYS A 77 -2.53 -6.66 -2.90
C CYS A 77 -1.39 -5.83 -2.27
N TYR A 78 -0.38 -6.48 -1.66
CA TYR A 78 0.78 -5.75 -1.15
C TYR A 78 1.65 -5.18 -2.27
N ASP A 79 1.70 -5.84 -3.43
CA ASP A 79 2.41 -5.31 -4.60
C ASP A 79 1.78 -4.01 -5.11
N PHE A 80 0.44 -3.92 -5.13
CA PHE A 80 -0.26 -2.67 -5.43
C PHE A 80 0.04 -1.56 -4.42
N VAL A 81 -0.01 -1.87 -3.12
CA VAL A 81 0.35 -0.88 -2.09
C VAL A 81 1.79 -0.41 -2.28
N GLY A 82 2.74 -1.32 -2.52
CA GLY A 82 4.15 -1.00 -2.77
C GLY A 82 4.35 -0.15 -4.02
N LYS A 83 3.65 -0.47 -5.12
CA LYS A 83 3.67 0.31 -6.36
C LYS A 83 3.19 1.75 -6.12
N TYR A 84 2.10 1.95 -5.40
CA TYR A 84 1.60 3.29 -5.07
C TYR A 84 2.50 4.06 -4.12
N CYS A 85 3.10 3.39 -3.14
CA CYS A 85 4.12 3.99 -2.28
C CYS A 85 5.33 4.48 -3.10
N THR A 86 5.78 3.70 -4.08
CA THR A 86 6.89 4.06 -4.96
C THR A 86 6.53 5.27 -5.84
N LEU A 87 5.37 5.23 -6.50
CA LEU A 87 4.88 6.35 -7.32
C LEU A 87 4.81 7.66 -6.53
N ILE A 88 4.27 7.63 -5.31
CA ILE A 88 4.20 8.84 -4.46
C ILE A 88 5.59 9.30 -4.03
N SER A 89 6.52 8.38 -3.78
CA SER A 89 7.91 8.74 -3.46
C SER A 89 8.57 9.49 -4.62
N ASP A 90 8.36 9.02 -5.85
CA ASP A 90 8.93 9.62 -7.05
C ASP A 90 8.33 11.01 -7.33
N GLN A 91 7.05 11.19 -7.02
CA GLN A 91 6.31 12.44 -7.21
C GLN A 91 6.35 13.39 -6.00
N LEU A 92 7.10 13.06 -4.95
CA LEU A 92 7.03 13.77 -3.67
C LEU A 92 7.43 15.24 -3.78
N THR A 93 8.41 15.56 -4.62
CA THR A 93 8.84 16.95 -4.90
C THR A 93 7.69 17.77 -5.46
N VAL A 94 7.02 17.27 -6.51
CA VAL A 94 5.87 17.93 -7.16
C VAL A 94 4.72 18.09 -6.17
N MET A 95 4.41 17.02 -5.43
CA MET A 95 3.38 17.03 -4.40
C MET A 95 3.66 18.04 -3.28
N ASN A 96 4.92 18.33 -2.98
CA ASN A 96 5.31 19.28 -1.94
C ASN A 96 5.17 20.75 -2.39
N GLU A 97 5.39 21.01 -3.67
CA GLU A 97 5.29 22.33 -4.29
C GLU A 97 3.83 22.78 -4.45
N GLN A 98 2.96 21.86 -4.85
CA GLN A 98 1.54 22.11 -5.13
C GLN A 98 0.67 21.97 -3.88
N SER A 99 -0.38 22.79 -3.77
CA SER A 99 -1.41 22.70 -2.72
C SER A 99 -2.40 21.56 -3.00
N GLU A 100 -2.72 21.33 -4.27
CA GLU A 100 -3.59 20.24 -4.72
C GLU A 100 -2.79 18.95 -4.96
N CYS A 101 -3.49 17.81 -4.94
CA CYS A 101 -2.88 16.53 -5.27
C CYS A 101 -2.66 16.44 -6.79
N PRO A 102 -1.44 16.17 -7.28
CA PRO A 102 -1.19 15.96 -8.71
C PRO A 102 -2.08 14.86 -9.28
N ASP A 103 -2.58 15.02 -10.51
CA ASP A 103 -3.51 14.07 -11.13
C ASP A 103 -2.97 12.63 -11.15
N GLU A 104 -1.69 12.47 -11.47
CA GLU A 104 -0.98 11.19 -11.47
C GLU A 104 -0.95 10.51 -10.09
N CYS A 105 -1.04 11.29 -9.00
CA CYS A 105 -1.00 10.79 -7.63
C CYS A 105 -2.39 10.56 -7.04
N LYS A 106 -3.47 11.05 -7.65
CA LYS A 106 -4.84 10.99 -7.07
C LYS A 106 -5.29 9.55 -6.84
N GLU A 107 -5.07 8.66 -7.80
CA GLU A 107 -5.40 7.23 -7.66
C GLU A 107 -4.57 6.57 -6.56
N ALA A 108 -3.26 6.84 -6.53
CA ALA A 108 -2.35 6.27 -5.53
C ALA A 108 -2.72 6.70 -4.12
N VAL A 109 -2.93 8.01 -3.91
CA VAL A 109 -3.31 8.56 -2.60
C VAL A 109 -4.66 8.01 -2.15
N SER A 110 -5.66 7.99 -3.04
CA SER A 110 -6.98 7.44 -2.73
C SER A 110 -6.93 5.96 -2.37
N SER A 111 -6.14 5.17 -3.13
CA SER A 111 -5.95 3.75 -2.91
C SER A 111 -5.23 3.46 -1.59
N LEU A 112 -4.20 4.24 -1.22
CA LEU A 112 -3.51 4.09 0.07
C LEU A 112 -4.40 4.49 1.27
N ILE A 113 -5.20 5.54 1.13
CA ILE A 113 -6.21 5.93 2.14
C ILE A 113 -7.20 4.78 2.38
N TYR A 114 -7.68 4.16 1.30
CA TYR A 114 -8.60 3.03 1.35
C TYR A 114 -7.95 1.77 1.95
N ALA A 115 -6.70 1.49 1.57
CA ALA A 115 -5.91 0.39 2.09
C ALA A 115 -5.64 0.51 3.60
N ALA A 116 -5.49 1.72 4.15
CA ALA A 116 -5.25 1.94 5.57
C ALA A 116 -6.32 1.35 6.52
N ALA A 117 -7.54 1.11 6.01
CA ALA A 117 -8.61 0.42 6.75
C ALA A 117 -8.53 -1.12 6.68
N ARG A 118 -7.86 -1.69 5.68
CA ARG A 118 -7.86 -3.13 5.34
C ARG A 118 -6.57 -3.86 5.69
N PHE A 119 -5.45 -3.14 5.72
CA PHE A 119 -4.14 -3.70 6.02
C PHE A 119 -3.73 -3.36 7.46
N GLY A 120 -4.29 -4.13 8.41
CA GLY A 120 -3.95 -3.99 9.83
C GLY A 120 -2.48 -4.30 10.15
N ASP A 121 -1.82 -5.08 9.29
CA ASP A 121 -0.41 -5.41 9.32
C ASP A 121 0.50 -4.35 8.68
N LEU A 122 -0.07 -3.27 8.13
CA LEU A 122 0.65 -2.09 7.63
C LEU A 122 0.21 -0.82 8.40
N PRO A 123 0.56 -0.69 9.69
CA PRO A 123 0.12 0.45 10.51
C PRO A 123 0.61 1.81 10.00
N GLU A 124 1.68 1.85 9.23
CA GLU A 124 2.21 3.04 8.55
C GLU A 124 1.18 3.68 7.60
N LEU A 125 0.32 2.88 6.96
CA LEU A 125 -0.72 3.38 6.07
C LEU A 125 -1.72 4.27 6.79
N ARG A 126 -1.98 4.04 8.08
CA ARG A 126 -2.85 4.91 8.88
C ARG A 126 -2.26 6.30 9.05
N LYS A 127 -0.93 6.38 9.21
CA LYS A 127 -0.20 7.65 9.30
C LYS A 127 -0.23 8.38 7.96
N LEU A 128 -0.03 7.65 6.85
CA LEU A 128 -0.15 8.20 5.49
C LEU A 128 -1.57 8.71 5.21
N ARG A 129 -2.61 7.96 5.58
CA ARG A 129 -4.00 8.40 5.46
C ARG A 129 -4.22 9.73 6.18
N THR A 130 -3.84 9.83 7.47
CA THR A 130 -3.98 11.08 8.22
C THR A 130 -3.20 12.22 7.58
N LEU A 131 -2.01 11.94 7.05
CA LEU A 131 -1.18 12.95 6.38
C LEU A 131 -1.83 13.48 5.10
N PHE A 132 -2.33 12.58 4.23
CA PHE A 132 -2.98 12.96 2.98
C PHE A 132 -4.34 13.63 3.19
N SER A 133 -5.17 13.10 4.11
CA SER A 133 -6.45 13.71 4.46
C SER A 133 -6.28 15.12 5.01
N LYS A 134 -5.21 15.37 5.78
CA LYS A 134 -4.89 16.72 6.28
C LYS A 134 -4.36 17.65 5.18
N ARG A 135 -3.61 17.12 4.20
CA ARG A 135 -3.01 17.96 3.15
C ARG A 135 -4.01 18.38 2.07
N TYR A 136 -4.90 17.46 1.67
CA TYR A 136 -5.74 17.64 0.48
C TYR A 136 -7.24 17.71 0.80
N GLU A 137 -7.59 18.09 2.04
CA GLU A 137 -8.94 18.36 2.57
C GLU A 137 -10.10 17.80 1.72
N ASN A 138 -10.52 16.56 2.00
CA ASN A 138 -11.69 15.87 1.43
C ASN A 138 -11.88 15.91 -0.10
N SER A 139 -10.87 16.32 -0.88
CA SER A 139 -10.95 16.50 -2.33
C SER A 139 -10.89 15.17 -3.11
N PHE A 140 -10.85 14.04 -2.41
CA PHE A 140 -10.83 12.72 -3.03
C PHE A 140 -12.27 12.24 -3.26
N LYS A 141 -12.79 12.47 -4.48
CA LYS A 141 -13.72 11.50 -5.05
C LYS A 141 -12.93 10.18 -5.17
N TYR A 142 -13.45 9.12 -4.58
CA TYR A 142 -12.78 7.83 -4.45
C TYR A 142 -12.47 7.19 -5.82
N PHE A 143 -11.34 7.56 -6.43
CA PHE A 143 -10.75 6.82 -7.55
C PHE A 143 -9.97 5.64 -6.96
N VAL A 144 -10.70 4.68 -6.38
CA VAL A 144 -10.10 3.47 -5.82
C VAL A 144 -9.89 2.50 -6.97
N ASN A 145 -8.65 2.05 -7.16
CA ASN A 145 -8.33 1.02 -8.13
C ASN A 145 -9.14 -0.26 -7.83
N LYS A 146 -9.69 -0.88 -8.89
CA LYS A 146 -10.52 -2.10 -8.77
C LYS A 146 -9.76 -3.26 -8.13
N GLU A 147 -8.46 -3.37 -8.37
CA GLU A 147 -7.64 -4.43 -7.81
C GLU A 147 -7.40 -4.22 -6.31
N VAL A 148 -7.22 -2.97 -5.87
CA VAL A 148 -7.14 -2.64 -4.43
C VAL A 148 -8.49 -2.80 -3.71
N SER A 149 -9.62 -2.68 -4.43
CA SER A 149 -10.95 -2.95 -3.87
C SER A 149 -11.34 -4.43 -3.88
N SER A 150 -10.62 -5.26 -4.64
CA SER A 150 -10.65 -6.73 -4.51
C SER A 150 -9.77 -7.23 -3.36
N CYS A 151 -9.03 -6.32 -2.73
CA CYS A 151 -8.38 -6.48 -1.43
C CYS A 151 -9.29 -5.94 -0.28
#